data_AF-A0A962NMH3-F1
#
_entry.id   AF-A0A962NMH3-F1
#
_cell.length_a   1.000
_cell.length_b   1.000
_cell.length_c   1.000
_cell.angle_alpha   90.00
_cell.angle_beta   90.00
_cell.angle_gamma   90.00
#
_symmetry.space_group_name_H-M   'P 1'
#
loop_
_entity.id
_entity.type
_entity.pdbx_description
1 polymer ?
#
loop_
_entity_poly.entity_id
_entity_poly.type
_entity_poly.pdbx_seq_one_letter_code
_entity_poly.pdbx_strand_id
1 'polypeptide(L)'
;SGFYGVWAYRTYPEARNDIKRSQTLDDIFLQLEEADQHIRKDVSRLPEDVRNVVLSALDRTEIGGGIWAQISGADRSRVMIDDSIQSNADQEATISWLVSRVASAQGDEAHRMSALIRDYGARQKLLRVIRQDIRMHGMQEIWLFFHVPVSFGLLAALTAHIVSVFIYW
;
A
#
# COMPACT_ATOMS: atom_id res chain seq x y z
N SER A 1 -21.12 -1.74 20.58
CA SER A 1 -20.06 -1.35 19.63
C SER A 1 -18.85 -2.30 19.60
N GLY A 2 -19.02 -3.60 19.88
CA GLY A 2 -17.90 -4.57 20.02
C GLY A 2 -17.58 -5.42 18.79
N PHE A 3 -18.39 -5.37 17.72
CA PHE A 3 -18.22 -6.30 16.59
C PHE A 3 -17.20 -5.80 15.55
N TYR A 4 -17.15 -4.48 15.28
CA TYR A 4 -16.24 -3.89 14.29
C TYR A 4 -14.79 -3.83 14.80
N GLY A 5 -14.60 -3.50 16.09
CA GLY A 5 -13.28 -3.47 16.72
C GLY A 5 -12.61 -4.86 16.77
N VAL A 6 -13.40 -5.93 16.87
CA VAL A 6 -12.90 -7.32 16.92
C VAL A 6 -12.59 -7.88 15.52
N TRP A 7 -13.32 -7.45 14.48
CA TRP A 7 -12.98 -7.82 13.10
C TRP A 7 -11.70 -7.13 12.62
N ALA A 8 -11.58 -5.82 12.88
CA ALA A 8 -10.39 -5.04 12.53
C ALA A 8 -9.10 -5.55 13.18
N TYR A 9 -9.19 -6.19 14.35
CA TYR A 9 -8.03 -6.74 15.07
C TYR A 9 -7.67 -8.18 14.67
N ARG A 10 -8.60 -8.96 14.10
CA ARG A 10 -8.35 -10.38 13.77
C ARG A 10 -7.63 -10.62 12.46
N THR A 11 -7.56 -9.62 11.57
CA THR A 11 -6.84 -9.70 10.29
C THR A 11 -5.54 -8.91 10.33
N TYR A 12 -4.81 -9.04 11.44
CA TYR A 12 -3.54 -8.37 11.69
C TYR A 12 -2.37 -9.36 11.47
N PRO A 13 -1.88 -9.57 10.23
CA PRO A 13 -0.70 -10.36 10.04
C PRO A 13 0.54 -9.54 10.42
N GLU A 14 1.39 -10.19 11.20
CA GLU A 14 2.69 -9.91 11.83
C GLU A 14 3.69 -8.96 11.14
N ALA A 15 3.45 -8.47 9.92
CA ALA A 15 4.32 -7.52 9.22
C ALA A 15 4.42 -6.14 9.90
N ARG A 16 3.53 -5.85 10.86
CA ARG A 16 3.49 -4.58 11.60
C ARG A 16 4.43 -4.48 12.80
N ASN A 17 4.96 -5.59 13.32
CA ASN A 17 5.72 -5.58 14.58
C ASN A 17 7.20 -5.19 14.42
N ASP A 18 7.78 -5.35 13.23
CA ASP A 18 9.21 -5.11 13.01
C ASP A 18 9.52 -3.65 12.61
N ILE A 19 8.61 -2.99 11.88
CA ILE A 19 8.85 -1.64 11.33
C ILE A 19 8.27 -0.53 12.25
N LYS A 20 7.18 -0.79 12.99
CA LYS A 20 6.40 0.24 13.69
C LYS A 20 6.73 0.39 15.19
N ARG A 21 7.99 0.26 15.61
CA ARG A 21 8.37 0.54 17.03
C ARG A 21 8.37 2.03 17.37
N SER A 22 8.49 2.93 16.41
CA SER A 22 8.38 4.39 16.63
C SER A 22 8.16 5.24 15.36
N GLN A 23 8.08 4.64 14.17
CA GLN A 23 8.08 5.38 12.91
C GLN A 23 6.66 5.83 12.51
N THR A 24 6.56 7.06 12.05
CA THR A 24 5.34 7.63 11.45
C THR A 24 5.17 7.15 10.00
N LEU A 25 3.98 7.36 9.43
CA LEU A 25 3.75 7.06 8.02
C LEU A 25 4.67 7.89 7.11
N ASP A 26 4.92 9.15 7.46
CA ASP A 26 5.84 10.03 6.72
C ASP A 26 7.28 9.50 6.73
N ASP A 27 7.74 8.96 7.87
CA ASP A 27 9.07 8.32 7.95
C ASP A 27 9.19 7.09 7.05
N ILE A 28 8.10 6.35 6.85
CA ILE A 28 8.06 5.17 5.98
C ILE A 28 8.04 5.61 4.51
N PHE A 29 7.36 6.70 4.18
CA PHE A 29 7.41 7.30 2.85
C PHE A 29 8.81 7.81 2.51
N LEU A 30 9.50 8.45 3.46
CA LEU A 30 10.88 8.89 3.29
C LEU A 30 11.82 7.70 3.03
N GLN A 31 11.69 6.63 3.82
CA GLN A 31 12.45 5.38 3.59
C GLN A 31 12.17 4.75 2.22
N LEU A 32 10.92 4.83 1.76
CA LEU A 32 10.56 4.34 0.43
C LEU A 32 11.24 5.17 -0.66
N GLU A 33 11.24 6.50 -0.52
CA GLU A 33 11.92 7.40 -1.45
C GLU A 33 13.43 7.15 -1.48
N GLU A 34 14.06 6.99 -0.32
CA GLU A 34 15.48 6.64 -0.20
C GLU A 34 15.78 5.29 -0.89
N ALA A 35 14.93 4.29 -0.68
CA ALA A 35 15.05 2.99 -1.35
C ALA A 35 14.91 3.12 -2.87
N ASP A 36 13.94 3.90 -3.37
CA ASP A 36 13.72 4.13 -4.79
C ASP A 36 14.92 4.86 -5.43
N GLN A 37 15.50 5.85 -4.74
CA GLN A 37 16.71 6.53 -5.18
C GLN A 37 17.92 5.59 -5.23
N HIS A 38 18.07 4.72 -4.22
CA HIS A 38 19.12 3.70 -4.18
C HIS A 38 19.01 2.74 -5.37
N ILE A 39 17.81 2.21 -5.62
CA ILE A 39 17.52 1.31 -6.74
C ILE A 39 17.83 1.98 -8.08
N ARG A 40 17.41 3.24 -8.30
CA ARG A 40 17.70 3.97 -9.54
C ARG A 40 19.20 4.13 -9.77
N LYS A 41 19.96 4.41 -8.70
CA LYS A 41 21.42 4.55 -8.77
C LYS A 41 22.09 3.22 -9.12
N ASP A 42 21.66 2.12 -8.51
CA ASP A 42 22.26 0.81 -8.72
C ASP A 42 21.96 0.25 -10.12
N VAL A 43 20.75 0.46 -10.62
CA VAL A 43 20.34 -0.02 -11.94
C VAL A 43 21.06 0.69 -13.09
N SER A 44 21.63 1.88 -12.86
CA SER A 44 22.40 2.63 -13.88
C SER A 44 23.60 1.85 -14.43
N ARG A 45 24.11 0.88 -13.66
CA ARG A 45 25.27 0.04 -13.99
C ARG A 45 24.89 -1.32 -14.59
N LEU A 46 23.59 -1.59 -14.72
CA LEU A 46 23.06 -2.85 -15.24
C LEU A 46 22.71 -2.74 -16.74
N PRO A 47 22.56 -3.89 -17.42
CA PRO A 47 22.06 -3.95 -18.79
C PRO A 47 20.77 -3.15 -19.02
N GLU A 48 20.59 -2.69 -20.25
CA GLU A 48 19.50 -1.78 -20.63
C GLU A 48 18.12 -2.39 -20.47
N ASP A 49 17.97 -3.68 -20.78
CA ASP A 49 16.75 -4.45 -20.58
C ASP A 49 16.30 -4.43 -19.10
N VAL A 50 17.25 -4.68 -18.18
CA VAL A 50 16.96 -4.67 -16.74
C VAL A 50 16.63 -3.26 -16.27
N ARG A 51 17.41 -2.28 -16.69
CA ARG A 51 17.19 -0.88 -16.34
C ARG A 51 15.81 -0.40 -16.78
N ASN A 52 15.38 -0.73 -17.99
CA ASN A 52 14.09 -0.28 -18.53
C ASN A 52 12.92 -0.89 -17.76
N VAL A 53 12.98 -2.19 -17.42
CA VAL A 53 11.94 -2.86 -16.61
C VAL A 53 11.87 -2.26 -15.21
N VAL A 54 13.01 -2.07 -14.54
CA VAL A 54 13.10 -1.50 -13.19
C VAL A 54 12.59 -0.08 -13.15
N LEU A 55 13.07 0.80 -14.04
CA LEU A 55 12.62 2.18 -14.10
C LEU A 55 11.13 2.27 -14.43
N SER A 56 10.64 1.44 -15.35
CA SER A 56 9.21 1.38 -15.65
C SER A 56 8.37 0.97 -14.44
N ALA A 57 8.85 -0.01 -13.66
CA ALA A 57 8.19 -0.44 -12.44
C ALA A 57 8.15 0.67 -11.38
N LEU A 58 9.26 1.39 -11.19
CA LEU A 58 9.33 2.51 -10.26
C LEU A 58 8.39 3.65 -10.67
N ASP A 59 8.43 4.07 -11.94
CA ASP A 59 7.65 5.20 -12.45
C ASP A 59 6.14 4.90 -12.50
N ARG A 60 5.76 3.61 -12.64
CA ARG A 60 4.36 3.17 -12.70
C ARG A 60 3.87 2.53 -11.40
N THR A 61 4.59 2.73 -10.29
CA THR A 61 4.10 2.35 -8.96
C THR A 61 3.00 3.32 -8.56
N GLU A 62 1.79 2.82 -8.32
CA GLU A 62 0.65 3.64 -7.89
C GLU A 62 0.44 3.50 -6.37
N ILE A 63 0.53 4.61 -5.64
CA ILE A 63 0.29 4.68 -4.19
C ILE A 63 -0.82 5.70 -3.95
N GLY A 64 -1.93 5.26 -3.35
CA GLY A 64 -3.08 6.14 -3.09
C GLY A 64 -3.85 6.49 -4.36
N GLY A 65 -4.93 5.75 -4.64
CA GLY A 65 -5.90 6.09 -5.66
C GLY A 65 -7.09 6.89 -5.09
N GLY A 66 -8.24 6.83 -5.76
CA GLY A 66 -9.49 7.35 -5.20
C GLY A 66 -9.98 6.59 -3.97
N ILE A 67 -10.94 7.14 -3.22
CA ILE A 67 -11.50 6.58 -1.97
C ILE A 67 -11.83 5.08 -2.12
N TRP A 68 -12.55 4.70 -3.19
CA TRP A 68 -12.88 3.30 -3.49
C TRP A 68 -11.67 2.41 -3.77
N ALA A 69 -10.62 2.93 -4.40
CA ALA A 69 -9.39 2.20 -4.64
C ALA A 69 -8.63 1.96 -3.32
N GLN A 70 -8.58 2.96 -2.44
CA GLN A 70 -7.94 2.87 -1.12
C GLN A 70 -8.62 1.81 -0.23
N ILE A 71 -9.95 1.73 -0.27
CA ILE A 71 -10.73 0.74 0.51
C ILE A 71 -10.54 -0.68 -0.03
N SER A 72 -10.54 -0.84 -1.36
CA SER A 72 -10.32 -2.13 -2.00
C SER A 72 -8.94 -2.71 -1.66
N GLY A 73 -7.98 -1.85 -1.29
CA GLY A 73 -6.59 -2.24 -1.06
C GLY A 73 -5.91 -2.80 -2.32
N ALA A 74 -6.54 -2.67 -3.48
CA ALA A 74 -6.05 -3.21 -4.73
C ALA A 74 -4.83 -2.40 -5.19
N ASP A 75 -3.71 -3.09 -5.33
CA ASP A 75 -2.52 -2.51 -5.95
C ASP A 75 -2.72 -2.42 -7.46
N ARG A 76 -2.61 -1.20 -7.99
CA ARG A 76 -2.76 -0.88 -9.42
C ARG A 76 -1.44 -0.56 -10.09
N SER A 77 -0.33 -0.81 -9.38
CA SER A 77 1.01 -0.65 -9.92
C SER A 77 1.16 -1.46 -11.22
N ARG A 78 1.85 -0.89 -12.19
CA ARG A 78 2.09 -1.50 -13.50
C ARG A 78 3.58 -1.58 -13.78
N VAL A 79 3.95 -2.43 -14.74
CA VAL A 79 5.32 -2.51 -15.26
C VAL A 79 5.29 -2.76 -16.75
N MET A 80 6.28 -2.25 -17.47
CA MET A 80 6.49 -2.54 -18.87
C MET A 80 7.60 -3.60 -19.00
N ILE A 81 7.26 -4.75 -19.59
CA ILE A 81 8.18 -5.85 -19.86
C ILE A 81 7.99 -6.23 -21.33
N ASP A 82 9.07 -6.25 -22.11
CA ASP A 82 9.04 -6.60 -23.55
C ASP A 82 7.95 -5.82 -24.33
N ASP A 83 7.89 -4.50 -24.12
CA ASP A 83 6.89 -3.56 -24.68
C ASP A 83 5.42 -3.87 -24.33
N SER A 84 5.16 -4.78 -23.40
CA SER A 84 3.84 -5.08 -22.87
C SER A 84 3.64 -4.47 -21.49
N ILE A 85 2.51 -3.78 -21.28
CA ILE A 85 2.13 -3.27 -19.95
C ILE A 85 1.42 -4.37 -19.19
N GLN A 86 1.95 -4.72 -18.03
CA GLN A 86 1.42 -5.77 -17.16
C GLN A 86 1.12 -5.23 -15.76
N SER A 87 0.23 -5.92 -15.05
CA SER A 87 -0.03 -5.65 -13.63
C SER A 87 1.22 -5.98 -12.82
N ASN A 88 1.62 -5.08 -11.94
CA ASN A 88 2.75 -5.24 -11.04
C ASN A 88 2.29 -5.19 -9.58
N ALA A 89 1.15 -5.84 -9.31
CA ALA A 89 0.63 -5.95 -7.97
C ALA A 89 1.67 -6.57 -7.03
N ASP A 90 1.92 -5.89 -5.91
CA ASP A 90 2.93 -6.24 -4.92
C ASP A 90 4.35 -6.44 -5.50
N GLN A 91 4.64 -5.80 -6.64
CA GLN A 91 5.90 -5.94 -7.39
C GLN A 91 6.19 -7.35 -7.93
N GLU A 92 5.17 -8.22 -7.99
CA GLU A 92 5.33 -9.64 -8.35
C GLU A 92 5.87 -9.83 -9.77
N ALA A 93 5.36 -9.08 -10.74
CA ALA A 93 5.79 -9.18 -12.14
C ALA A 93 7.25 -8.73 -12.32
N THR A 94 7.66 -7.64 -11.68
CA THR A 94 9.06 -7.18 -11.74
C THR A 94 10.00 -8.16 -11.06
N ILE A 95 9.66 -8.65 -9.87
CA ILE A 95 10.51 -9.58 -9.11
C ILE A 95 10.65 -10.91 -9.84
N SER A 96 9.55 -11.48 -10.33
CA SER A 96 9.58 -12.75 -11.09
C SER A 96 10.42 -12.64 -12.36
N TRP A 97 10.29 -11.53 -13.11
CA TRP A 97 11.13 -11.25 -14.26
C TRP A 97 12.61 -11.13 -13.88
N LEU A 98 12.93 -10.35 -12.83
CA LEU A 98 14.31 -10.22 -12.33
C LEU A 98 14.91 -11.57 -11.90
N VAL A 99 14.17 -12.42 -11.19
CA VAL A 99 14.62 -13.75 -10.77
C VAL A 99 14.91 -14.63 -11.98
N SER A 100 14.05 -14.61 -13.01
CA SER A 100 14.30 -15.36 -14.25
C SER A 100 15.54 -14.87 -15.00
N ARG A 101 15.80 -13.55 -14.95
CA ARG A 101 16.96 -12.92 -15.57
C ARG A 101 18.26 -13.24 -14.81
N VAL A 102 18.22 -13.22 -13.47
CA VAL A 102 19.36 -13.65 -12.61
C VAL A 102 19.79 -15.06 -12.94
N ALA A 103 18.85 -15.99 -13.13
CA ALA A 103 19.16 -17.38 -13.43
C ALA A 103 19.95 -17.55 -14.74
N SER A 104 19.86 -16.56 -15.64
CA SER A 104 20.59 -16.53 -16.92
C SER A 104 21.89 -15.71 -16.86
N ALA A 105 22.08 -14.89 -15.81
CA ALA A 105 23.25 -14.04 -15.64
C ALA A 105 24.43 -14.82 -15.02
N GLN A 106 25.66 -14.43 -15.35
CA GLN A 106 26.87 -15.07 -14.83
C GLN A 106 27.84 -14.05 -14.21
N GLY A 107 28.62 -14.49 -13.22
CA GLY A 107 29.66 -13.67 -12.59
C GLY A 107 29.13 -12.46 -11.81
N ASP A 108 29.77 -11.32 -11.98
CA ASP A 108 29.47 -10.07 -11.27
C ASP A 108 28.04 -9.54 -11.54
N GLU A 109 27.47 -9.85 -12.70
CA GLU A 109 26.12 -9.42 -13.07
C GLU A 109 25.07 -10.08 -12.17
N ALA A 110 25.19 -11.40 -11.95
CA ALA A 110 24.29 -12.15 -11.07
C ALA A 110 24.34 -11.64 -9.61
N HIS A 111 25.53 -11.23 -9.15
CA HIS A 111 25.72 -10.69 -7.81
C HIS A 111 25.00 -9.34 -7.63
N ARG A 112 25.15 -8.43 -8.60
CA ARG A 112 24.47 -7.12 -8.60
C ARG A 112 22.96 -7.26 -8.71
N MET A 113 22.49 -8.18 -9.54
CA MET A 113 21.08 -8.42 -9.76
C MET A 113 20.43 -9.10 -8.54
N SER A 114 21.16 -9.94 -7.82
CA SER A 114 20.72 -10.51 -6.53
C SER A 114 20.62 -9.43 -5.43
N ALA A 115 21.55 -8.47 -5.42
CA ALA A 115 21.45 -7.31 -4.53
C ALA A 115 20.22 -6.46 -4.84
N LEU A 116 19.93 -6.24 -6.13
CA LEU A 116 18.73 -5.53 -6.57
C LEU A 116 17.43 -6.22 -6.12
N ILE A 117 17.34 -7.55 -6.21
CA ILE A 117 16.16 -8.30 -5.73
C ILE A 117 15.96 -8.11 -4.23
N ARG A 118 17.04 -8.10 -3.44
CA ARG A 118 16.96 -7.86 -1.99
C ARG A 118 16.43 -6.46 -1.69
N ASP A 119 16.90 -5.45 -2.41
CA ASP A 119 16.46 -4.06 -2.25
C ASP A 119 14.98 -3.91 -2.64
N TYR A 120 14.56 -4.57 -3.72
CA TYR A 120 13.15 -4.69 -4.10
C TYR A 120 12.30 -5.37 -3.02
N GLY A 121 12.83 -6.40 -2.35
CA GLY A 121 12.15 -7.05 -1.23
C GLY A 121 11.97 -6.12 -0.02
N ALA A 122 12.96 -5.27 0.28
CA ALA A 122 12.83 -4.24 1.31
C ALA A 122 11.77 -3.18 0.92
N ARG A 123 11.82 -2.70 -0.32
CA ARG A 123 10.82 -1.79 -0.90
C ARG A 123 9.40 -2.36 -0.85
N GLN A 124 9.23 -3.64 -1.19
CA GLN A 124 7.93 -4.33 -1.15
C GLN A 124 7.33 -4.34 0.25
N LYS A 125 8.14 -4.55 1.28
CA LYS A 125 7.70 -4.46 2.68
C LYS A 125 7.18 -3.06 3.02
N LEU A 126 7.92 -2.01 2.65
CA LEU A 126 7.52 -0.62 2.87
C LEU A 126 6.19 -0.29 2.18
N LEU A 127 6.06 -0.64 0.90
CA LEU A 127 4.81 -0.45 0.14
C LEU A 127 3.62 -1.18 0.78
N ARG A 128 3.82 -2.40 1.27
CA ARG A 128 2.76 -3.16 1.93
C ARG A 128 2.30 -2.48 3.21
N VAL A 129 3.22 -1.93 4.00
CA VAL A 129 2.88 -1.16 5.20
C VAL A 129 2.10 0.10 4.85
N ILE A 130 2.55 0.87 3.85
CA ILE A 130 1.87 2.08 3.37
C ILE A 130 0.45 1.76 2.91
N ARG A 131 0.27 0.73 2.07
CA ARG A 131 -1.05 0.33 1.55
C ARG A 131 -2.00 -0.11 2.65
N GLN A 132 -1.50 -0.83 3.65
CA GLN A 132 -2.30 -1.24 4.79
C GLN A 132 -2.78 -0.02 5.60
N ASP A 133 -1.91 0.97 5.81
CA ASP A 133 -2.23 2.19 6.54
C ASP A 133 -3.26 3.05 5.80
N ILE A 134 -3.08 3.24 4.48
CA ILE A 134 -4.06 3.92 3.61
C ILE A 134 -5.42 3.23 3.66
N ARG A 135 -5.47 1.89 3.62
CA ARG A 135 -6.74 1.14 3.72
C ARG A 135 -7.44 1.35 5.06
N MET A 136 -6.68 1.41 6.16
CA MET A 136 -7.24 1.69 7.49
C MET A 136 -7.82 3.11 7.56
N HIS A 137 -7.10 4.10 7.04
CA HIS A 137 -7.58 5.48 6.97
C HIS A 137 -8.83 5.62 6.09
N GLY A 138 -8.86 5.02 4.91
CA GLY A 138 -10.04 5.06 4.03
C GLY A 138 -11.28 4.43 4.67
N MET A 139 -11.12 3.41 5.51
CA MET A 139 -12.24 2.83 6.25
C MET A 139 -12.78 3.77 7.35
N GLN A 140 -11.89 4.48 8.04
CA GLN A 140 -12.28 5.46 9.07
C GLN A 140 -13.06 6.62 8.46
N GLU A 141 -12.67 7.10 7.28
CA GLU A 141 -13.33 8.22 6.61
C GLU A 141 -14.78 7.88 6.24
N ILE A 142 -15.03 6.67 5.70
CA ILE A 142 -16.40 6.20 5.45
C ILE A 142 -17.18 6.08 6.75
N TRP A 143 -16.56 5.53 7.79
CA TRP A 143 -17.23 5.33 9.07
C TRP A 143 -17.70 6.66 9.66
N LEU A 144 -16.85 7.70 9.62
CA LEU A 144 -17.22 9.04 10.06
C LEU A 144 -18.35 9.62 9.21
N PHE A 145 -18.30 9.46 7.89
CA PHE A 145 -19.35 9.93 6.98
C PHE A 145 -20.71 9.31 7.29
N PHE A 146 -20.77 8.03 7.66
CA PHE A 146 -22.03 7.36 7.97
C PHE A 146 -22.50 7.55 9.41
N HIS A 147 -21.59 7.43 10.38
CA HIS A 147 -21.93 7.44 11.80
C HIS A 147 -22.39 8.82 12.28
N VAL A 148 -21.79 9.89 11.77
CA VAL A 148 -22.10 11.26 12.21
C VAL A 148 -23.55 11.65 11.87
N PRO A 149 -24.04 11.53 10.60
CA PRO A 149 -25.43 11.84 10.28
C PRO A 149 -26.45 10.98 11.02
N VAL A 150 -26.17 9.68 11.20
CA VAL A 150 -27.06 8.76 11.94
C VAL A 150 -27.20 9.19 13.40
N SER A 151 -26.10 9.62 14.02
CA SER A 151 -26.11 10.11 15.41
C SER A 151 -26.94 11.39 15.54
N PHE A 152 -26.79 12.33 14.60
CA PHE A 152 -27.63 13.53 14.55
C PHE A 152 -29.11 13.22 14.34
N GLY A 153 -29.43 12.26 13.45
CA GLY A 153 -30.80 11.82 13.21
C GLY A 153 -31.44 11.19 14.44
N LEU A 154 -30.70 10.33 15.15
CA LEU A 154 -31.18 9.72 16.40
C LEU A 154 -31.38 10.74 17.51
N LEU A 155 -30.49 11.72 17.65
CA LEU A 155 -30.65 12.83 18.58
C LEU A 155 -31.91 13.64 18.27
N ALA A 156 -32.11 14.01 17.00
CA ALA A 156 -33.31 14.73 16.56
C ALA A 156 -34.59 13.94 16.83
N ALA A 157 -34.59 12.63 16.54
CA ALA A 157 -35.72 11.74 16.80
C ALA A 157 -36.03 11.63 18.30
N LEU A 158 -35.01 11.50 19.15
CA LEU A 158 -35.18 11.48 20.60
C LEU A 158 -35.74 12.80 21.14
N THR A 159 -35.23 13.94 20.66
CA THR A 159 -35.76 15.27 21.02
C THR A 159 -37.22 15.41 20.60
N ALA A 160 -37.56 15.02 19.36
CA ALA A 160 -38.94 15.06 18.88
C ALA A 160 -39.86 14.16 19.71
N HIS A 161 -39.38 12.97 20.11
CA HIS A 161 -40.13 12.06 20.97
C HIS A 161 -40.44 12.69 22.34
N ILE A 162 -39.44 13.29 22.99
CA ILE A 162 -39.61 13.97 24.29
C ILE A 162 -40.64 15.09 24.16
N VAL A 163 -40.47 15.98 23.18
CA VAL A 163 -41.39 17.11 22.95
C VAL A 163 -42.81 16.61 22.66
N SER A 164 -42.95 15.54 21.86
CA SER A 164 -44.25 14.94 21.55
C SER A 164 -44.97 14.45 22.82
N VAL A 165 -44.26 13.77 23.73
CA VAL A 165 -44.88 13.27 24.96
C VAL A 165 -45.33 14.42 25.86
N PHE A 166 -44.56 15.50 25.96
CA PHE A 166 -44.93 16.69 26.74
C PHE A 166 -46.09 17.51 26.15
N ILE A 167 -46.33 17.43 24.84
CA ILE A 167 -47.47 18.13 24.20
C ILE A 167 -48.76 17.31 24.32
N TYR A 168 -48.65 15.98 24.22
CA TYR A 168 -49.82 15.09 24.21
C TYR A 168 -50.26 14.61 25.60
N TRP A 169 -49.47 14.86 26.66
CA TRP A 169 -49.80 14.56 28.06
C TRP A 169 -49.75 15.82 28.91
#